data_AF-A0A9D6R069-F1
#
_entry.id   AF-A0A9D6R069-F1
#
_cell.length_a   1.000
_cell.length_b   1.000
_cell.length_c   1.000
_cell.angle_alpha   90.00
_cell.angle_beta   90.00
_cell.angle_gamma   90.00
#
_symmetry.space_group_name_H-M   'P 1'
#
loop_
_entity.id
_entity.type
_entity.pdbx_description
1 polymer ?
#
loop_
_entity_poly.entity_id
_entity_poly.type
_entity_poly.pdbx_seq_one_letter_code
_entity_poly.pdbx_strand_id
1 'polypeptide(L)'
;MPEQPDKKIACPECGNSLKEVYAGANYGRVLLLDQCERCGGIWFDCWELYHLKDAEAKRLDTIGINSLLAAPPSQQGSGLCPKCNTVSLEHFKDPNLPADSKINRCPKCNGLWLNRGELTKYDENKGKRRSRLEEAEGSEGVKNAIAVDRQMAKWETISRLAAVLKARPEQDANIVYAEDRKQESAALTKDAVFLILQILFRIIFKI
;
A
#
# COMPACT_ATOMS: atom_id res chain seq x y z
N MET A 1 19.24 0.24 27.14
CA MET A 1 17.82 -0.17 27.09
C MET A 1 17.81 -1.67 27.19
N PRO A 2 17.22 -2.30 28.22
CA PRO A 2 17.21 -3.76 28.28
C PRO A 2 16.29 -4.27 27.17
N GLU A 3 16.86 -5.08 26.28
CA GLU A 3 16.14 -5.85 25.26
C GLU A 3 15.11 -6.72 25.98
N GLN A 4 13.82 -6.46 25.71
CA GLN A 4 12.74 -7.28 26.23
C GLN A 4 12.88 -8.67 25.58
N PRO A 5 12.85 -9.78 26.36
CA PRO A 5 13.03 -11.11 25.82
C PRO A 5 11.96 -11.41 24.77
N ASP A 6 12.40 -11.85 23.59
CA ASP A 6 11.56 -12.21 22.45
C ASP A 6 10.36 -13.04 22.93
N LYS A 7 9.18 -12.45 22.84
CA LYS A 7 7.93 -13.13 23.16
C LYS A 7 7.74 -14.22 22.12
N LYS A 8 8.15 -15.45 22.45
CA LYS A 8 7.97 -16.63 21.61
C LYS A 8 6.49 -16.78 21.25
N ILE A 9 6.18 -16.56 19.98
CA ILE A 9 4.85 -16.68 19.40
C ILE A 9 4.72 -18.05 18.74
N ALA A 10 3.60 -18.73 19.02
CA ALA A 10 3.35 -20.10 18.57
C ALA A 10 2.56 -20.13 17.27
N CYS A 11 2.90 -21.07 16.39
CA CYS A 11 2.22 -21.30 15.13
C CYS A 11 0.80 -21.84 15.40
N PRO A 12 -0.24 -21.20 14.85
CA PRO A 12 -1.62 -21.63 15.06
C PRO A 12 -1.95 -22.98 14.42
N GLU A 13 -1.17 -23.41 13.42
CA GLU A 13 -1.44 -24.64 12.66
C GLU A 13 -0.73 -25.88 13.24
N CYS A 14 0.54 -25.76 13.64
CA CYS A 14 1.35 -26.89 14.10
C CYS A 14 1.99 -26.71 15.49
N GLY A 15 1.76 -25.58 16.16
CA GLY A 15 2.27 -25.29 17.50
C GLY A 15 3.77 -24.98 17.59
N ASN A 16 4.52 -25.06 16.49
CA ASN A 16 5.95 -24.71 16.47
C ASN A 16 6.17 -23.21 16.69
N SER A 17 7.38 -22.79 17.08
CA SER A 17 7.72 -21.36 17.16
C SER A 17 7.65 -20.72 15.76
N LEU A 18 7.13 -19.49 15.71
CA LEU A 18 7.33 -18.62 14.57
C LEU A 18 8.67 -17.88 14.72
N LYS A 19 9.29 -17.53 13.60
CA LYS A 19 10.48 -16.68 13.53
C LYS A 19 10.20 -15.46 12.71
N GLU A 20 10.80 -14.34 13.11
CA GLU A 20 10.73 -13.11 12.34
C GLU A 20 11.52 -13.24 11.03
N VAL A 21 10.91 -12.79 9.94
CA VAL A 21 11.51 -12.72 8.61
C VAL A 21 11.22 -11.37 7.98
N TYR A 22 12.24 -10.76 7.39
CA TYR A 22 12.08 -9.50 6.67
C TYR A 22 11.53 -9.76 5.27
N ALA A 23 10.63 -8.91 4.81
CA ALA A 23 10.15 -8.91 3.44
C ALA A 23 10.05 -7.50 2.86
N GLY A 24 10.38 -7.35 1.58
CA GLY A 24 10.20 -6.09 0.87
C GLY A 24 8.73 -5.69 0.74
N ALA A 25 8.40 -4.45 1.10
CA ALA A 25 7.10 -3.84 0.88
C ALA A 25 7.14 -2.75 -0.20
N ASN A 26 5.96 -2.39 -0.69
CA ASN A 26 5.77 -1.22 -1.54
C ASN A 26 6.28 0.07 -0.86
N TYR A 27 6.67 1.05 -1.69
CA TYR A 27 7.19 2.35 -1.26
C TYR A 27 8.52 2.30 -0.49
N GLY A 28 9.38 1.31 -0.79
CA GLY A 28 10.72 1.21 -0.18
C GLY A 28 10.72 0.81 1.30
N ARG A 29 9.60 0.29 1.81
CA ARG A 29 9.45 -0.19 3.18
C ARG A 29 9.87 -1.65 3.32
N VAL A 30 10.06 -2.09 4.55
CA VAL A 30 10.30 -3.48 4.93
C VAL A 30 9.22 -3.92 5.91
N LEU A 31 8.69 -5.12 5.72
CA LEU A 31 7.76 -5.80 6.63
C LEU A 31 8.53 -6.75 7.53
N LEU A 32 8.10 -6.88 8.77
CA LEU A 32 8.60 -7.85 9.73
C LEU A 32 7.50 -8.89 9.96
N LEU A 33 7.62 -10.02 9.28
CA LEU A 33 6.60 -11.07 9.26
C LEU A 33 7.01 -12.21 10.19
N ASP A 34 6.04 -13.00 10.67
CA ASP A 34 6.34 -14.17 11.50
C ASP A 34 6.10 -15.48 10.71
N GLN A 35 7.15 -16.21 10.38
CA GLN A 35 7.09 -17.44 9.59
C GLN A 35 7.38 -18.68 10.42
N CYS A 36 6.58 -19.73 10.21
CA CYS A 36 6.82 -21.05 10.79
C CYS A 36 7.82 -21.83 9.94
N GLU A 37 8.98 -22.18 10.49
CA GLU A 37 9.97 -23.00 9.78
C GLU A 37 9.52 -24.45 9.55
N ARG A 38 8.53 -24.93 10.33
CA ARG A 38 8.06 -26.31 10.26
C ARG A 38 6.97 -26.50 9.20
N CYS A 39 5.86 -25.76 9.31
CA CYS A 39 4.76 -25.89 8.35
C CYS A 39 4.88 -24.94 7.16
N GLY A 40 5.70 -23.89 7.25
CA GLY A 40 5.85 -22.88 6.19
C GLY A 40 4.77 -21.78 6.22
N GLY A 41 3.79 -21.87 7.12
CA GLY A 41 2.76 -20.84 7.27
C GLY A 41 3.32 -19.51 7.78
N ILE A 42 2.69 -18.41 7.37
CA ILE A 42 3.16 -17.05 7.64
C ILE A 42 2.04 -16.23 8.25
N TRP A 43 2.39 -15.48 9.30
CA TRP A 43 1.55 -14.47 9.90
C TRP A 43 1.87 -13.09 9.31
N PHE A 44 0.81 -12.36 8.97
CA PHE A 44 0.84 -10.97 8.55
C PHE A 44 0.04 -10.16 9.55
N ASP A 45 0.61 -9.09 10.08
CA ASP A 45 -0.15 -8.13 10.86
C ASP A 45 -1.13 -7.36 9.97
N CYS A 46 -1.96 -6.53 10.61
CA CYS A 46 -3.01 -5.78 9.95
C CYS A 46 -2.44 -4.99 8.75
N TRP A 47 -3.01 -5.22 7.57
CA TRP A 47 -2.63 -4.60 6.29
C TRP A 47 -1.30 -5.02 5.67
N GLU A 48 -0.46 -5.84 6.31
CA GLU A 48 0.88 -6.13 5.80
C GLU A 48 0.86 -6.93 4.48
N LEU A 49 -0.02 -7.95 4.39
CA LEU A 49 -0.15 -8.79 3.19
C LEU A 49 -0.37 -7.95 1.91
N TYR A 50 -1.19 -6.90 1.99
CA TYR A 50 -1.51 -6.04 0.85
C TYR A 50 -0.33 -5.17 0.39
N HIS A 51 0.66 -4.97 1.26
CA HIS A 51 1.85 -4.18 0.96
C HIS A 51 3.03 -5.03 0.51
N LEU A 52 2.92 -6.36 0.57
CA LEU A 52 3.95 -7.28 0.13
C LEU A 52 4.22 -7.11 -1.37
N LYS A 53 5.51 -7.04 -1.72
CA LYS A 53 5.95 -7.05 -3.12
C LYS A 53 5.79 -8.44 -3.73
N ASP A 54 5.40 -8.48 -4.99
CA ASP A 54 5.18 -9.73 -5.74
C ASP A 54 6.46 -10.62 -5.76
N ALA A 55 7.65 -10.01 -5.84
CA ALA A 55 8.93 -10.73 -5.80
C ALA A 55 9.17 -11.47 -4.45
N GLU A 56 8.59 -10.98 -3.36
CA GLU A 56 8.78 -11.54 -2.03
C GLU A 56 7.89 -12.75 -1.77
N ALA A 57 6.72 -12.83 -2.40
CA ALA A 57 5.79 -13.93 -2.22
C ALA A 57 6.45 -15.29 -2.54
N LYS A 58 7.17 -15.37 -3.66
CA LYS A 58 7.91 -16.58 -4.07
C LYS A 58 9.06 -16.92 -3.14
N ARG A 59 9.79 -15.91 -2.67
CA ARG A 59 10.92 -16.08 -1.75
C ARG A 59 10.44 -16.63 -0.41
N LEU A 60 9.34 -16.09 0.11
CA LEU A 60 8.75 -16.50 1.39
C LEU A 60 8.10 -17.89 1.31
N ASP A 61 7.55 -18.29 0.16
CA ASP A 61 6.98 -19.64 -0.03
C ASP A 61 8.05 -20.71 -0.33
N THR A 62 9.32 -20.33 -0.51
CA THR A 62 10.40 -21.28 -0.81
C THR A 62 10.66 -22.22 0.37
N ILE A 63 10.68 -23.51 0.09
CA ILE A 63 10.75 -24.56 1.11
C ILE A 63 12.17 -25.11 1.14
N GLY A 64 12.76 -25.15 2.33
CA GLY A 64 14.00 -25.89 2.53
C GLY A 64 13.77 -27.38 2.27
N ILE A 65 14.67 -28.02 1.51
CA ILE A 65 14.61 -29.46 1.18
C ILE A 65 14.36 -30.32 2.44
N ASN A 66 14.92 -29.93 3.58
CA ASN A 66 14.74 -30.61 4.86
C ASN A 66 13.27 -30.63 5.34
N SER A 67 12.46 -29.60 5.06
CA SER A 67 11.03 -29.57 5.40
C SER A 67 10.16 -30.41 4.45
N LEU A 68 10.65 -30.74 3.25
CA LEU A 68 9.98 -31.71 2.37
C LEU A 68 10.24 -33.15 2.79
N LEU A 69 11.43 -33.41 3.35
CA LEU A 69 11.85 -34.72 3.85
C LEU A 69 11.35 -35.01 5.27
N ALA A 70 10.95 -33.97 6.01
CA ALA A 70 10.39 -34.11 7.35
C ALA A 70 8.99 -34.75 7.30
N ALA A 71 8.64 -35.48 8.37
CA ALA A 71 7.27 -35.95 8.56
C ALA A 71 6.28 -34.77 8.47
N PRO A 72 5.10 -34.95 7.86
CA PRO A 72 4.13 -33.88 7.71
C PRO A 72 3.85 -33.26 9.10
N PRO A 73 3.82 -31.91 9.19
CA PRO A 73 3.59 -31.25 10.47
C PRO A 73 2.28 -31.72 11.08
N SER A 74 2.31 -32.08 12.37
CA SER A 74 1.09 -32.39 13.09
C SER A 74 0.17 -31.17 13.08
N GLN A 75 -1.08 -31.32 12.67
CA GLN A 75 -2.12 -30.28 12.74
C GLN A 75 -2.65 -30.16 14.18
N GLN A 76 -1.75 -29.91 15.12
CA GLN A 76 -2.03 -29.84 16.57
C GLN A 76 -1.82 -28.43 17.12
N GLY A 77 -1.78 -27.42 16.24
CA GLY A 77 -1.75 -26.02 16.67
C GLY A 77 -3.05 -25.61 17.37
N SER A 78 -2.97 -24.55 18.18
CA SER A 78 -4.11 -24.08 18.98
C SER A 78 -5.22 -23.42 18.17
N GLY A 79 -4.97 -23.06 16.91
CA GLY A 79 -5.88 -22.22 16.12
C GLY A 79 -6.05 -20.79 16.65
N LEU A 80 -5.24 -20.39 17.63
CA LEU A 80 -5.32 -19.07 18.27
C LEU A 80 -4.41 -18.06 17.56
N CYS A 81 -4.80 -16.80 17.57
CA CYS A 81 -4.01 -15.70 17.04
C CYS A 81 -2.65 -15.61 17.75
N PRO A 82 -1.52 -15.64 17.03
CA PRO A 82 -0.18 -15.62 17.63
C PRO A 82 0.14 -14.30 18.36
N LYS A 83 -0.49 -13.18 17.98
CA LYS A 83 -0.29 -11.89 18.66
C LYS A 83 -1.21 -11.71 19.86
N CYS A 84 -2.48 -12.13 19.73
CA CYS A 84 -3.51 -11.94 20.76
C CYS A 84 -3.58 -13.08 21.79
N ASN A 85 -3.05 -14.26 21.46
CA ASN A 85 -3.00 -15.50 22.24
C ASN A 85 -4.35 -16.13 22.62
N THR A 86 -5.38 -15.36 22.95
CA THR A 86 -6.65 -15.86 23.50
C THR A 86 -7.81 -15.82 22.50
N VAL A 87 -7.54 -15.38 21.27
CA VAL A 87 -8.57 -15.15 20.24
C VAL A 87 -8.41 -16.20 19.15
N SER A 88 -9.44 -17.00 18.91
CA SER A 88 -9.45 -17.95 17.80
C SER A 88 -9.40 -17.26 16.45
N LEU A 89 -8.66 -17.85 15.51
CA LEU A 89 -8.64 -17.41 14.13
C LEU A 89 -9.89 -17.95 13.41
N GLU A 90 -10.46 -17.11 12.54
CA GLU A 90 -11.66 -17.42 11.78
C GLU A 90 -11.33 -17.48 10.29
N HIS A 91 -11.98 -18.36 9.54
CA HIS A 91 -11.76 -18.45 8.10
C HIS A 91 -12.19 -17.14 7.42
N PHE A 92 -11.30 -16.56 6.64
CA PHE A 92 -11.51 -15.29 5.96
C PHE A 92 -11.72 -15.51 4.47
N LYS A 93 -12.92 -15.15 4.00
CA LYS A 93 -13.28 -15.16 2.59
C LYS A 93 -13.11 -13.77 2.01
N ASP A 94 -12.14 -13.61 1.12
CA ASP A 94 -11.98 -12.41 0.32
C ASP A 94 -12.62 -12.64 -1.06
N PRO A 95 -13.57 -11.80 -1.52
CA PRO A 95 -14.12 -11.87 -2.88
C PRO A 95 -13.05 -11.77 -3.98
N ASN A 96 -11.90 -11.19 -3.65
CA ASN A 96 -10.77 -10.99 -4.56
C ASN A 96 -9.76 -12.14 -4.52
N LEU A 97 -10.02 -13.24 -3.81
CA LEU A 97 -9.17 -14.42 -3.76
C LEU A 97 -9.90 -15.68 -4.22
N PRO A 98 -9.17 -16.71 -4.69
CA PRO A 98 -9.77 -17.99 -5.03
C PRO A 98 -10.61 -18.55 -3.88
N ALA A 99 -11.76 -19.16 -4.18
CA ALA A 99 -12.67 -19.68 -3.16
C ALA A 99 -12.07 -20.81 -2.31
N ASP A 100 -11.05 -21.50 -2.82
CA ASP A 100 -10.30 -22.53 -2.12
C ASP A 100 -9.14 -21.98 -1.27
N SER A 101 -8.97 -20.64 -1.21
CA SER A 101 -7.91 -20.02 -0.43
C SER A 101 -8.14 -20.22 1.06
N LYS A 102 -7.17 -20.83 1.75
CA LYS A 102 -7.23 -21.13 3.19
C LYS A 102 -6.54 -20.04 3.99
N ILE A 103 -7.18 -18.87 4.05
CA ILE A 103 -6.73 -17.75 4.88
C ILE A 103 -7.57 -17.70 6.14
N ASN A 104 -6.90 -17.53 7.29
CA ASN A 104 -7.58 -17.27 8.55
C ASN A 104 -7.25 -15.86 9.04
N ARG A 105 -8.20 -15.22 9.72
CA ARG A 105 -8.10 -13.85 10.22
C ARG A 105 -8.40 -13.80 11.70
N CYS A 106 -7.67 -12.98 12.44
CA CYS A 106 -8.04 -12.66 13.81
C CYS A 106 -9.12 -11.57 13.81
N PRO A 107 -10.29 -11.78 14.45
CA PRO A 107 -11.33 -10.76 14.53
C PRO A 107 -10.94 -9.54 15.38
N LYS A 108 -9.94 -9.68 16.28
CA LYS A 108 -9.49 -8.61 17.19
C LYS A 108 -8.44 -7.70 16.57
N CYS A 109 -7.31 -8.25 16.11
CA CYS A 109 -6.21 -7.45 15.56
C CYS A 109 -6.21 -7.35 14.04
N ASN A 110 -7.12 -8.08 13.36
CA ASN A 110 -7.24 -8.12 11.90
C ASN A 110 -6.00 -8.66 11.17
N GLY A 111 -5.06 -9.28 11.89
CA GLY A 111 -3.94 -10.02 11.28
C GLY A 111 -4.43 -11.28 10.55
N LEU A 112 -3.64 -11.71 9.58
CA LEU A 112 -3.93 -12.81 8.66
C LEU A 112 -2.91 -13.92 8.84
N TRP A 113 -3.40 -15.16 8.83
CA TRP A 113 -2.60 -16.37 8.77
C TRP A 113 -2.79 -17.03 7.40
N LEU A 114 -1.69 -17.24 6.69
CA LEU A 114 -1.66 -17.93 5.41
C LEU A 114 -0.88 -19.23 5.59
N ASN A 115 -1.53 -20.36 5.29
CA ASN A 115 -0.87 -21.65 5.28
C ASN A 115 0.12 -21.75 4.11
N ARG A 116 0.97 -22.78 4.13
CA ARG A 116 1.89 -23.09 3.04
C ARG A 116 1.20 -23.13 1.68
N GLY A 117 1.79 -22.49 0.67
CA GLY A 117 1.27 -22.40 -0.69
C GLY A 117 0.10 -21.42 -0.88
N GLU A 118 -0.56 -20.98 0.19
CA GLU A 118 -1.65 -20.00 0.09
C GLU A 118 -1.13 -18.61 -0.28
N LEU A 119 0.11 -18.28 0.10
CA LEU A 119 0.76 -17.03 -0.33
C LEU A 119 1.01 -17.01 -1.84
N THR A 120 1.41 -18.15 -2.43
CA THR A 120 1.59 -18.27 -3.88
C THR A 120 0.26 -18.12 -4.62
N LYS A 121 -0.81 -18.76 -4.14
CA LYS A 121 -2.17 -18.57 -4.70
C LYS A 121 -2.62 -17.10 -4.64
N TYR A 122 -2.34 -16.43 -3.52
CA TYR A 122 -2.64 -15.01 -3.35
C TYR A 122 -1.91 -14.16 -4.41
N ASP A 123 -0.61 -14.37 -4.59
CA ASP A 123 0.22 -13.63 -5.55
C ASP A 123 -0.23 -13.86 -7.01
N GLU A 124 -0.47 -15.12 -7.39
CA GLU A 124 -0.96 -15.47 -8.72
C GLU A 124 -2.30 -14.80 -9.03
N ASN A 125 -3.23 -14.78 -8.08
CA ASN A 125 -4.53 -14.17 -8.29
C ASN A 125 -4.44 -12.64 -8.35
N LYS A 126 -3.55 -12.03 -7.55
CA LYS A 126 -3.25 -10.60 -7.63
C LYS A 126 -2.71 -10.23 -9.01
N GLY A 127 -1.82 -11.04 -9.58
CA GLY A 127 -1.29 -10.87 -10.94
C GLY A 127 -2.39 -10.92 -12.01
N LYS A 128 -3.28 -11.92 -11.96
CA LYS A 128 -4.43 -12.06 -12.90
C LYS A 128 -5.39 -10.88 -12.82
N ARG A 129 -5.66 -10.37 -11.62
CA ARG A 129 -6.51 -9.19 -11.43
C ARG A 129 -5.87 -7.95 -12.05
N ARG A 130 -4.57 -7.75 -11.82
CA ARG A 130 -3.81 -6.65 -12.41
C ARG A 130 -3.82 -6.71 -13.93
N SER A 131 -3.55 -7.86 -14.54
CA SER A 131 -3.59 -7.99 -16.00
C SER A 131 -4.99 -7.73 -16.57
N ARG A 132 -6.05 -8.23 -15.92
CA ARG A 132 -7.43 -7.96 -16.35
C ARG A 132 -7.80 -6.48 -16.26
N LEU A 133 -7.33 -5.78 -15.23
CA LEU A 133 -7.52 -4.34 -15.08
C LEU A 133 -6.73 -3.57 -16.15
N GLU A 134 -5.47 -3.91 -16.38
CA GLU A 134 -4.62 -3.32 -17.42
C GLU A 134 -5.21 -3.53 -18.83
N GLU A 135 -5.77 -4.71 -19.10
CA GLU A 135 -6.50 -5.02 -20.35
C GLU A 135 -7.79 -4.19 -20.49
N ALA A 136 -8.56 -4.06 -19.41
CA ALA A 136 -9.79 -3.26 -19.40
C ALA A 136 -9.51 -1.76 -19.60
N GLU A 137 -8.49 -1.23 -18.93
CA GLU A 137 -7.99 0.14 -19.11
C GLU A 137 -7.40 0.35 -20.52
N GLY A 138 -6.78 -0.69 -21.07
CA GLY A 138 -6.22 -0.72 -22.41
C GLY A 138 -7.26 -0.81 -23.54
N SER A 139 -8.55 -1.00 -23.21
CA SER A 139 -9.62 -1.12 -24.22
C SER A 139 -9.85 0.20 -24.95
N GLU A 140 -10.11 0.13 -26.26
CA GLU A 140 -10.32 1.29 -27.13
C GLU A 140 -11.41 2.24 -26.57
N GLY A 141 -12.48 1.67 -25.99
CA GLY A 141 -13.56 2.44 -25.37
C GLY A 141 -13.14 3.26 -24.14
N VAL A 142 -12.31 2.69 -23.27
CA VAL A 142 -11.80 3.37 -22.08
C VAL A 142 -10.74 4.41 -22.46
N LYS A 143 -9.83 4.08 -23.38
CA LYS A 143 -8.86 5.03 -23.95
C LYS A 143 -9.56 6.24 -24.56
N ASN A 144 -10.62 6.01 -25.33
CA ASN A 144 -11.41 7.08 -25.93
C ASN A 144 -12.13 7.93 -24.87
N ALA A 145 -12.72 7.32 -23.84
CA ALA A 145 -13.35 8.07 -22.74
C ALA A 145 -12.34 8.95 -21.97
N ILE A 146 -11.16 8.41 -21.65
CA ILE A 146 -10.07 9.16 -21.00
C ILE A 146 -9.55 10.28 -21.92
N ALA A 147 -9.47 10.03 -23.23
CA ALA A 147 -9.07 11.05 -24.20
C ALA A 147 -10.11 12.19 -24.32
N VAL A 148 -11.41 11.87 -24.26
CA VAL A 148 -12.51 12.85 -24.27
C VAL A 148 -12.48 13.72 -23.01
N ASP A 149 -12.25 13.14 -21.83
CA ASP A 149 -12.13 13.89 -20.56
C ASP A 149 -10.97 14.90 -20.60
N ARG A 150 -9.82 14.49 -21.16
CA ARG A 150 -8.67 15.39 -21.37
C ARG A 150 -8.97 16.52 -22.36
N GLN A 151 -9.83 16.29 -23.36
CA GLN A 151 -10.28 17.33 -24.29
C GLN A 151 -11.29 18.29 -23.65
N MET A 152 -12.15 17.81 -22.75
CA MET A 152 -13.08 18.64 -21.99
C MET A 152 -12.36 19.60 -21.03
N ALA A 153 -11.35 19.12 -20.29
CA ALA A 153 -10.52 19.97 -19.43
C ALA A 153 -9.78 21.10 -20.20
N LYS A 154 -9.41 20.83 -21.46
CA LYS A 154 -8.84 21.83 -22.37
C LYS A 154 -9.87 22.90 -22.77
N TRP A 155 -11.13 22.52 -22.98
CA TRP A 155 -12.20 23.46 -23.36
C TRP A 155 -12.65 24.38 -22.22
N GLU A 156 -12.67 23.90 -20.97
CA GLU A 156 -12.93 24.74 -19.79
C GLU A 156 -11.86 25.82 -19.61
N THR A 157 -10.60 25.46 -19.84
CA THR A 157 -9.47 26.40 -19.77
C THR A 157 -9.58 27.48 -20.85
N ILE A 158 -9.89 27.10 -22.09
CA ILE A 158 -10.12 28.05 -23.20
C ILE A 158 -11.33 28.95 -22.92
N SER A 159 -12.41 28.40 -22.36
CA SER A 159 -13.61 29.16 -22.02
C SER A 159 -13.35 30.22 -20.94
N ARG A 160 -12.54 29.88 -19.92
CA ARG A 160 -12.07 30.84 -18.90
C ARG A 160 -11.18 31.94 -19.50
N LEU A 161 -10.25 31.57 -20.38
CA LEU A 161 -9.41 32.53 -21.10
C LEU A 161 -10.24 33.48 -21.97
N ALA A 162 -11.24 32.96 -22.68
CA ALA A 162 -12.15 33.77 -23.48
C ALA A 162 -13.01 34.72 -22.62
N ALA A 163 -13.40 34.31 -21.41
CA ALA A 163 -14.10 35.17 -20.46
C ALA A 163 -13.21 36.32 -19.96
N VAL A 164 -11.93 36.05 -19.68
CA VAL A 164 -10.95 37.08 -19.30
C VAL A 164 -10.70 38.07 -20.45
N LEU A 165 -10.60 37.59 -21.69
CA LEU A 165 -10.41 38.46 -22.87
C LEU A 165 -11.66 39.26 -23.23
N LYS A 166 -12.86 38.80 -22.84
CA LYS A 166 -14.11 39.57 -22.98
C LYS A 166 -14.30 40.62 -21.89
N ALA A 167 -13.52 40.60 -20.81
CA ALA A 167 -13.50 41.67 -19.84
C ALA A 167 -12.83 42.90 -20.48
N ARG A 168 -13.66 43.85 -20.92
CA ARG A 168 -13.23 45.14 -21.49
C ARG A 168 -12.49 45.93 -20.41
N PRO A 169 -11.35 46.59 -20.70
CA PRO A 169 -10.72 47.46 -19.72
C PRO A 169 -11.52 48.76 -19.65
N GLU A 170 -12.29 48.96 -18.57
CA GLU A 170 -12.79 50.29 -18.22
C GLU A 170 -11.67 51.04 -17.50
N GLN A 171 -11.07 51.98 -18.23
CA GLN A 171 -10.38 53.11 -17.64
C GLN A 171 -11.46 54.10 -17.16
N ASP A 172 -11.54 54.35 -15.86
CA ASP A 172 -11.19 55.67 -15.31
C ASP A 172 -11.41 55.78 -13.79
N ALA A 173 -10.34 56.29 -13.14
CA ALA A 173 -10.24 57.09 -11.93
C ALA A 173 -11.37 57.09 -10.88
N ASN A 174 -11.07 56.55 -9.68
CA ASN A 174 -11.01 57.40 -8.48
C ASN A 174 -10.23 56.73 -7.34
N ILE A 175 -9.07 57.30 -7.01
CA ILE A 175 -8.25 56.90 -5.86
C ILE A 175 -8.71 57.72 -4.66
N VAL A 176 -9.40 57.07 -3.72
CA VAL A 176 -9.54 57.58 -2.35
C VAL A 176 -8.54 56.82 -1.50
N TYR A 177 -7.57 57.56 -0.94
CA TYR A 177 -6.64 57.05 0.06
C TYR A 177 -7.41 56.78 1.35
N ALA A 178 -7.46 55.52 1.77
CA ALA A 178 -7.78 55.15 3.14
C ALA A 178 -6.79 54.08 3.60
N GLU A 179 -6.19 54.37 4.74
CA GLU A 179 -5.06 53.70 5.36
C GLU A 179 -5.44 52.30 5.84
N ASP A 180 -4.69 51.27 5.42
CA ASP A 180 -4.18 50.25 6.35
C ASP A 180 -3.13 49.36 5.66
N ARG A 181 -1.85 49.64 5.91
CA ARG A 181 -0.74 48.75 5.53
C ARG A 181 0.25 48.65 6.67
N LYS A 182 0.06 47.65 7.52
CA LYS A 182 1.13 47.17 8.40
C LYS A 182 0.91 45.72 8.88
N GLN A 183 0.66 44.75 8.00
CA GLN A 183 0.79 43.34 8.44
C GLN A 183 1.17 42.30 7.36
N GLU A 184 0.88 42.49 6.06
CA GLU A 184 0.96 41.36 5.09
C GLU A 184 2.23 41.25 4.21
N SER A 185 3.10 42.25 4.14
CA SER A 185 4.25 42.22 3.20
C SER A 185 5.40 41.29 3.62
N ALA A 186 5.42 40.81 4.87
CA ALA A 186 6.47 39.93 5.39
C ALA A 186 6.21 38.43 5.14
N ALA A 187 5.00 38.04 4.76
CA ALA A 187 4.65 36.63 4.49
C ALA A 187 4.88 36.25 3.02
N LEU A 188 4.49 37.14 2.10
CA LEU A 188 4.59 36.90 0.65
C LEU A 188 6.03 36.79 0.11
N THR A 189 7.02 37.34 0.82
CA THR A 189 8.43 37.28 0.41
C THR A 189 9.13 36.00 0.86
N LYS A 190 8.74 35.42 2.00
CA LYS A 190 9.36 34.18 2.50
C LYS A 190 8.95 32.96 1.69
N ASP A 191 7.67 32.89 1.32
CA ASP A 191 7.14 31.77 0.53
C ASP A 191 7.70 31.75 -0.89
N ALA A 192 7.85 32.93 -1.50
CA ALA A 192 8.47 33.05 -2.82
C ALA A 192 9.95 32.63 -2.80
N VAL A 193 10.70 33.03 -1.77
CA VAL A 193 12.12 32.65 -1.62
C VAL A 193 12.27 31.15 -1.38
N PHE A 194 11.40 30.54 -0.56
CA PHE A 194 11.40 29.10 -0.32
C PHE A 194 11.16 28.30 -1.61
N LEU A 195 10.17 28.71 -2.42
CA LEU A 195 9.88 28.07 -3.71
C LEU A 195 11.06 28.17 -4.68
N ILE A 196 11.72 29.34 -4.76
CA ILE A 196 12.90 29.53 -5.61
C ILE A 196 14.05 28.62 -5.16
N LEU A 197 14.32 28.54 -3.84
CA LEU A 197 15.36 27.65 -3.30
C LEU A 197 15.05 26.17 -3.56
N GLN A 198 13.79 25.76 -3.44
CA GLN A 198 13.38 24.38 -3.72
C GLN A 198 13.55 24.01 -5.20
N ILE A 199 13.27 24.94 -6.12
CA ILE A 199 13.48 24.76 -7.56
C ILE A 199 14.99 24.65 -7.86
N LEU A 200 15.81 25.53 -7.31
CA LEU A 200 17.27 25.50 -7.49
C LEU A 200 17.89 24.22 -6.92
N PHE A 201 17.41 23.75 -5.76
CA PHE A 201 17.86 22.49 -5.17
C PHE A 201 17.56 21.29 -6.07
N ARG A 202 16.35 21.21 -6.64
CA ARG A 202 15.98 20.13 -7.59
C ARG A 202 16.85 20.14 -8.86
N ILE A 203 17.20 21.32 -9.36
CA ILE A 203 18.03 21.47 -10.55
C ILE A 203 19.48 21.01 -10.28
N ILE A 204 20.02 21.35 -9.12
CA ILE A 204 21.41 21.02 -8.74
C ILE A 204 21.57 19.53 -8.38
N PHE A 205 20.60 18.94 -7.69
CA PHE A 205 20.70 17.57 -7.17
C PHE A 205 20.04 16.50 -8.03
N LYS A 206 19.45 16.88 -9.18
CA LYS A 206 18.90 15.97 -10.21
C LYS A 206 18.12 14.76 -9.65
N ILE A 207 17.18 15.05 -8.75
CA ILE A 207 16.06 14.19 -8.34
C ILE A 207 14.78 14.80 -8.90
#